data_AF-A0A2D9NGP3-F1
#
_entry.id   AF-A0A2D9NGP3-F1
#
_cell.length_a   1.000
_cell.length_b   1.000
_cell.length_c   1.000
_cell.angle_alpha   90.00
_cell.angle_beta   90.00
_cell.angle_gamma   90.00
#
_symmetry.space_group_name_H-M   'P 1'
#
loop_
_entity.id
_entity.type
_entity.pdbx_description
1 polymer ?
#
loop_
_entity_poly.entity_id
_entity_poly.type
_entity_poly.pdbx_seq_one_letter_code
_entity_poly.pdbx_strand_id
1 'polypeptide(L)'
;MTPEDLLTVSPDFLAKTILHRREVMMQDLPDNLANRQEEKQIAAKLAQESRVRRDEISSKFNNLLRESKSALENSIVLISQMNEICQQESGEYFMHSSELKFSIEEHNLTENLKKVEGILAKNELWTEKNIQSEKIYQELSKLRERALDLIQAGKKADIAKSELSTENDNLNSIWLENESHRRRCESRYTKLKRSDEETKAAVEFWSSKINSDFEDLLLDAKRVADGGPSSRYLMKQKNPIKNRRRQ
;
A
#
# COMPACT_ATOMS: atom_id res chain seq x y z
N MET A 1 -9.18 -44.26 -18.37
CA MET A 1 -8.48 -45.26 -17.54
C MET A 1 -9.18 -45.31 -16.20
N THR A 2 -9.79 -46.44 -15.89
CA THR A 2 -10.27 -46.70 -14.53
C THR A 2 -9.07 -47.05 -13.63
N PRO A 3 -9.18 -46.93 -12.29
CA PRO A 3 -8.09 -47.30 -11.38
C PRO A 3 -7.65 -48.76 -11.50
N GLU A 4 -8.56 -49.67 -11.87
CA GLU A 4 -8.27 -51.09 -12.11
C GLU A 4 -7.44 -51.29 -13.38
N ASP A 5 -7.68 -50.50 -14.43
CA ASP A 5 -6.88 -50.52 -15.66
C ASP A 5 -5.42 -50.07 -15.44
N LEU A 6 -5.12 -49.34 -14.38
CA LEU A 6 -3.75 -48.91 -14.05
C LEU A 6 -2.93 -50.02 -13.38
N LEU A 7 -3.60 -50.98 -12.74
CA LEU A 7 -2.96 -52.09 -12.03
C LEU A 7 -2.57 -53.24 -12.95
N THR A 8 -3.15 -53.32 -14.15
CA THR A 8 -2.86 -54.35 -15.16
C THR A 8 -1.72 -53.96 -16.11
N VAL A 9 -1.26 -52.71 -16.04
CA VAL A 9 -0.25 -52.13 -16.94
C VAL A 9 1.16 -52.38 -16.40
N SER A 10 2.10 -52.71 -17.29
CA SER A 10 3.49 -52.92 -16.87
C SER A 10 4.11 -51.62 -16.33
N PRO A 11 4.98 -51.69 -15.29
CA PRO A 11 5.67 -50.53 -14.75
C PRO A 11 6.45 -49.75 -15.81
N ASP A 12 7.02 -50.47 -16.78
CA ASP A 12 7.81 -49.89 -17.87
C ASP A 12 6.93 -49.07 -18.85
N PHE A 13 5.74 -49.58 -19.18
CA PHE A 13 4.78 -48.81 -20.00
C PHE A 13 4.26 -47.58 -19.25
N LEU A 14 3.99 -47.70 -17.95
CA LEU A 14 3.56 -46.57 -17.13
C LEU A 14 4.66 -45.49 -17.06
N ALA A 15 5.92 -45.88 -16.86
CA ALA A 15 7.04 -44.96 -16.85
C ALA A 15 7.20 -44.23 -18.20
N LYS A 16 7.10 -44.96 -19.32
CA LYS A 16 7.17 -44.39 -20.68
C LYS A 16 6.01 -43.44 -20.98
N THR A 17 4.80 -43.74 -20.53
CA THR A 17 3.64 -42.84 -20.70
C THR A 17 3.76 -41.57 -19.85
N ILE A 18 4.29 -41.67 -18.62
CA ILE A 18 4.59 -40.50 -17.78
C ILE A 18 5.67 -39.63 -18.43
N LEU A 19 6.75 -40.25 -18.91
CA LEU A 19 7.83 -39.55 -19.61
C LEU A 19 7.30 -38.81 -20.84
N HIS A 20 6.57 -39.51 -21.72
CA HIS A 20 6.00 -38.91 -22.93
C HIS A 20 5.11 -37.70 -22.62
N ARG A 21 4.22 -37.81 -21.62
CA ARG A 21 3.39 -36.68 -21.19
C ARG A 21 4.23 -35.48 -20.72
N ARG A 22 5.33 -35.73 -20.02
CA ARG A 22 6.23 -34.67 -19.52
C ARG A 22 7.07 -34.06 -20.64
N GLU A 23 7.48 -34.83 -21.62
CA GLU A 23 8.16 -34.34 -22.83
C GLU A 23 7.24 -33.44 -23.66
N VAL A 24 5.97 -33.84 -23.84
CA VAL A 24 4.96 -32.98 -24.49
C VAL A 24 4.77 -31.68 -23.72
N MET A 25 4.65 -31.73 -22.38
CA MET A 25 4.59 -30.52 -21.56
C MET A 25 5.84 -29.65 -21.71
N MET A 26 7.02 -30.26 -21.84
CA MET A 26 8.30 -29.53 -21.99
C MET A 26 8.40 -28.79 -23.33
N GLN A 27 7.67 -29.24 -24.36
CA GLN A 27 7.61 -28.54 -25.65
C GLN A 27 6.82 -27.23 -25.53
N ASP A 28 5.68 -27.24 -24.84
CA ASP A 28 4.78 -26.09 -24.77
C ASP A 28 5.10 -25.09 -23.63
N LEU A 29 5.76 -25.56 -22.56
CA LEU A 29 6.03 -24.75 -21.36
C LEU A 29 6.94 -23.53 -21.62
N PRO A 30 8.01 -23.61 -22.42
CA PRO A 30 8.91 -22.47 -22.67
C PRO A 30 8.19 -21.27 -23.30
N ASP A 31 7.37 -21.49 -24.33
CA ASP A 31 6.63 -20.43 -25.02
C ASP A 31 5.62 -19.78 -24.08
N ASN A 32 4.88 -20.60 -23.33
CA ASN A 32 3.98 -20.11 -22.30
C ASN A 32 4.72 -19.32 -21.21
N LEU A 33 5.91 -19.75 -20.82
CA LEU A 33 6.72 -19.07 -19.81
C LEU A 33 7.25 -17.73 -20.31
N ALA A 34 7.66 -17.64 -21.58
CA ALA A 34 8.04 -16.38 -22.23
C ALA A 34 6.86 -15.40 -22.24
N ASN A 35 5.67 -15.84 -22.68
CA ASN A 35 4.46 -15.01 -22.66
C ASN A 35 4.11 -14.51 -21.25
N ARG A 36 4.18 -15.37 -20.23
CA ARG A 36 3.93 -14.97 -18.83
C ARG A 36 5.00 -14.04 -18.28
N GLN A 37 6.25 -14.17 -18.74
CA GLN A 37 7.34 -13.27 -18.35
C GLN A 37 7.09 -11.87 -18.94
N GLU A 38 6.65 -11.77 -20.18
CA GLU A 38 6.26 -10.50 -20.81
C GLU A 38 5.08 -9.86 -20.09
N GLU A 39 4.00 -10.61 -19.85
CA GLU A 39 2.83 -10.14 -19.08
C GLU A 39 3.26 -9.58 -17.71
N LYS A 40 4.15 -10.30 -17.01
CA LYS A 40 4.70 -9.87 -15.72
C LYS A 40 5.49 -8.57 -15.84
N GLN A 41 6.34 -8.43 -16.85
CA GLN A 41 7.12 -7.20 -17.06
C GLN A 41 6.22 -6.00 -17.38
N ILE A 42 5.21 -6.18 -18.22
CA ILE A 42 4.23 -5.15 -18.55
C ILE A 42 3.47 -4.74 -17.28
N ALA A 43 2.95 -5.70 -16.51
CA ALA A 43 2.24 -5.43 -15.27
C ALA A 43 3.12 -4.73 -14.21
N ALA A 44 4.41 -5.07 -14.15
CA ALA A 44 5.36 -4.42 -13.26
C ALA A 44 5.59 -2.95 -13.65
N LYS A 45 5.74 -2.66 -14.94
CA LYS A 45 5.87 -1.28 -15.45
C LYS A 45 4.62 -0.46 -15.13
N LEU A 46 3.43 -0.98 -15.44
CA LEU A 46 2.16 -0.28 -15.17
C LEU A 46 1.95 0.02 -13.68
N ALA A 47 2.29 -0.92 -12.79
CA ALA A 47 2.20 -0.71 -11.34
C ALA A 47 3.23 0.32 -10.84
N GLN A 48 4.43 0.35 -11.44
CA GLN A 48 5.46 1.32 -11.10
C GLN A 48 5.06 2.72 -11.57
N GLU A 49 4.58 2.86 -12.80
CA GLU A 49 4.12 4.13 -13.36
C GLU A 49 2.94 4.70 -12.57
N SER A 50 1.93 3.87 -12.24
CA SER A 50 0.80 4.32 -11.42
C SER A 50 1.23 4.69 -10.00
N ARG A 51 2.20 3.98 -9.42
CA ARG A 51 2.77 4.33 -8.11
C ARG A 51 3.42 5.70 -8.14
N VAL A 52 4.27 5.98 -9.14
CA VAL A 52 4.96 7.27 -9.25
C VAL A 52 3.95 8.41 -9.36
N ARG A 53 2.96 8.29 -10.26
CA ARG A 53 1.91 9.31 -10.42
C ARG A 53 1.09 9.52 -9.14
N ARG A 54 0.71 8.43 -8.46
CA ARG A 54 0.02 8.51 -7.17
C ARG A 54 0.88 9.22 -6.13
N ASP A 55 2.16 8.87 -6.01
CA ASP A 55 3.05 9.45 -5.00
C ASP A 55 3.28 10.95 -5.25
N GLU A 56 3.39 11.36 -6.51
CA GLU A 56 3.49 12.77 -6.90
C GLU A 56 2.26 13.57 -6.46
N ILE A 57 1.05 13.14 -6.83
CA ILE A 57 -0.18 13.86 -6.46
C ILE A 57 -0.46 13.76 -4.96
N SER A 58 -0.25 12.60 -4.35
CA SER A 58 -0.42 12.41 -2.91
C SER A 58 0.53 13.29 -2.11
N SER A 59 1.77 13.48 -2.56
CA SER A 59 2.70 14.41 -1.90
C SER A 59 2.19 15.86 -1.96
N LYS A 60 1.67 16.30 -3.11
CA LYS A 60 1.07 17.64 -3.27
C LYS A 60 -0.15 17.80 -2.37
N PHE A 61 -1.06 16.82 -2.36
CA PHE A 61 -2.24 16.81 -1.50
C PHE A 61 -1.86 16.94 -0.02
N ASN A 62 -0.91 16.13 0.44
CA ASN A 62 -0.46 16.15 1.84
C ASN A 62 0.25 17.46 2.21
N ASN A 63 1.00 18.05 1.28
CA ASN A 63 1.65 19.35 1.50
C ASN A 63 0.61 20.47 1.66
N LEU A 64 -0.40 20.52 0.80
CA LEU A 64 -1.49 21.50 0.91
C LEU A 64 -2.31 21.32 2.20
N LEU A 65 -2.59 20.07 2.57
CA LEU A 65 -3.24 19.76 3.84
C LEU A 65 -2.42 20.27 5.03
N ARG A 66 -1.10 20.06 5.01
CA ARG A 66 -0.19 20.52 6.06
C ARG A 66 -0.12 22.05 6.11
N GLU A 67 -0.03 22.71 4.96
CA GLU A 67 0.01 24.17 4.86
C GLU A 67 -1.25 24.77 5.47
N SER A 68 -2.42 24.24 5.12
CA SER A 68 -3.69 24.74 5.62
C SER A 68 -3.89 24.49 7.12
N LYS A 69 -3.44 23.33 7.64
CA LYS A 69 -3.39 23.06 9.08
C LYS A 69 -2.46 24.03 9.82
N SER A 70 -1.25 24.24 9.31
CA SER A 70 -0.29 25.13 9.92
C SER A 70 -0.78 26.59 9.90
N ALA A 71 -1.44 27.02 8.82
CA ALA A 71 -2.07 28.33 8.76
C ALA A 71 -3.13 28.51 9.85
N LEU A 72 -3.99 27.49 10.07
CA LEU A 72 -4.99 27.51 11.14
C LEU A 72 -4.34 27.59 12.52
N GLU A 73 -3.36 26.73 12.80
CA GLU A 73 -2.62 26.68 14.07
C GLU A 73 -1.93 28.02 14.38
N ASN A 74 -1.20 28.56 13.41
CA ASN A 74 -0.50 29.84 13.57
C ASN A 74 -1.48 31.00 13.78
N SER A 75 -2.64 30.98 13.11
CA SER A 75 -3.67 31.99 13.30
C SER A 75 -4.28 31.92 14.70
N ILE A 76 -4.50 30.72 15.23
CA ILE A 76 -4.97 30.52 16.62
C ILE A 76 -3.97 31.11 17.63
N VAL A 77 -2.67 30.89 17.41
CA VAL A 77 -1.60 31.47 18.25
C VAL A 77 -1.60 33.00 18.19
N LEU A 78 -1.79 33.59 17.01
CA LEU A 78 -1.89 35.06 16.90
C LEU A 78 -3.14 35.59 17.61
N ILE A 79 -4.26 34.87 17.54
CA ILE A 79 -5.50 35.25 18.24
C ILE A 79 -5.31 35.16 19.76
N SER A 80 -4.61 34.14 20.27
CA SER A 80 -4.31 34.07 21.71
C SER A 80 -3.42 35.22 22.16
N GLN A 81 -2.41 35.59 21.36
CA GLN A 81 -1.57 36.76 21.64
C GLN A 81 -2.37 38.06 21.65
N MET A 82 -3.28 38.27 20.69
CA MET A 82 -4.19 39.41 20.71
C MET A 82 -5.03 39.44 21.98
N ASN A 83 -5.51 38.28 22.44
CA ASN A 83 -6.35 38.16 23.63
C ASN A 83 -5.59 38.56 24.90
N GLU A 84 -4.32 38.17 25.00
CA GLU A 84 -3.42 38.56 26.08
C GLU A 84 -3.16 40.08 26.08
N ILE A 85 -2.88 40.66 24.91
CA ILE A 85 -2.68 42.12 24.77
C ILE A 85 -3.95 42.88 25.17
N CYS A 86 -5.12 42.43 24.70
CA CYS A 86 -6.40 43.05 25.08
C CYS A 86 -6.62 43.01 26.59
N GLN A 87 -6.35 41.87 27.24
CA GLN A 87 -6.49 41.73 28.68
C GLN A 87 -5.55 42.66 29.45
N GLN A 88 -4.29 42.77 29.04
CA GLN A 88 -3.30 43.60 29.74
C GLN A 88 -3.69 45.08 29.74
N GLU A 89 -4.38 45.53 28.70
CA GLU A 89 -4.68 46.95 28.49
C GLU A 89 -6.06 47.38 28.98
N SER A 90 -7.10 46.57 28.73
CA SER A 90 -8.46 46.90 29.17
C SER A 90 -8.86 46.22 30.48
N GLY A 91 -8.08 45.24 30.94
CA GLY A 91 -8.47 44.33 32.03
C GLY A 91 -9.46 43.23 31.62
N GLU A 92 -9.94 43.25 30.37
CA GLU A 92 -10.94 42.32 29.83
C GLU A 92 -10.40 41.56 28.62
N TYR A 93 -10.78 40.28 28.51
CA TYR A 93 -10.55 39.52 27.28
C TYR A 93 -11.56 39.90 26.22
N PHE A 94 -11.13 40.07 24.96
CA PHE A 94 -12.09 40.23 23.86
C PHE A 94 -12.84 38.92 23.55
N MET A 95 -12.28 37.78 23.95
CA MET A 95 -12.86 36.45 23.74
C MET A 95 -12.47 35.47 24.84
N HIS A 96 -13.40 34.63 25.28
CA HIS A 96 -13.11 33.54 26.21
C HIS A 96 -12.29 32.42 25.57
N SER A 97 -11.34 31.84 26.32
CA SER A 97 -10.48 30.74 25.86
C SER A 97 -11.23 29.49 25.39
N SER A 98 -12.48 29.29 25.83
CA SER A 98 -13.36 28.22 25.34
C SER A 98 -13.77 28.37 23.87
N GLU A 99 -13.80 29.59 23.34
CA GLU A 99 -14.17 29.89 21.95
C GLU A 99 -13.01 29.63 20.97
N LEU A 100 -11.79 29.41 21.47
CA LEU A 100 -10.57 29.08 20.71
C LEU A 100 -10.35 27.56 20.53
N LYS A 101 -11.33 26.73 20.87
CA LYS A 101 -11.24 25.27 20.71
C LYS A 101 -11.60 24.86 19.29
N PHE A 102 -10.59 24.64 18.46
CA PHE A 102 -10.74 24.12 17.11
C PHE A 102 -10.26 22.67 17.01
N SER A 103 -11.03 21.83 16.32
CA SER A 103 -10.54 20.52 15.87
C SER A 103 -9.70 20.71 14.61
N ILE A 104 -8.42 20.31 14.62
CA ILE A 104 -7.50 20.45 13.47
C ILE A 104 -7.68 19.28 12.46
N GLU A 105 -8.83 18.61 12.53
CA GLU A 105 -9.18 17.55 11.60
C GLU A 105 -9.50 18.12 10.21
N GLU A 106 -9.18 17.32 9.17
CA GLU A 106 -9.29 17.73 7.78
C GLU A 106 -10.71 18.20 7.39
N HIS A 107 -11.74 17.52 7.87
CA HIS A 107 -13.13 17.82 7.52
C HIS A 107 -13.66 19.12 8.14
N ASN A 108 -13.02 19.60 9.22
CA ASN A 108 -13.41 20.84 9.90
C ASN A 108 -12.63 22.06 9.42
N LEU A 109 -11.64 21.86 8.54
CA LEU A 109 -10.64 22.87 8.25
C LEU A 109 -11.23 24.12 7.58
N THR A 110 -12.05 23.93 6.55
CA THR A 110 -12.73 25.02 5.83
C THR A 110 -13.63 25.84 6.76
N GLU A 111 -14.38 25.17 7.63
CA GLU A 111 -15.27 25.82 8.60
C GLU A 111 -14.48 26.57 9.66
N ASN A 112 -13.41 25.98 10.17
CA ASN A 112 -12.55 26.60 11.18
C ASN A 112 -11.83 27.83 10.64
N LEU A 113 -11.31 27.79 9.40
CA LEU A 113 -10.72 28.96 8.75
C LEU A 113 -11.71 30.12 8.61
N LYS A 114 -12.99 29.84 8.29
CA LYS A 114 -14.05 30.85 8.27
C LYS A 114 -14.40 31.38 9.67
N LYS A 115 -14.44 30.50 10.68
CA LYS A 115 -14.66 30.91 12.07
C LYS A 115 -13.58 31.88 12.52
N VAL A 116 -12.31 31.52 12.34
CA VAL A 116 -11.15 32.34 12.72
C VAL A 116 -11.19 33.71 12.03
N GLU A 117 -11.57 33.79 10.75
CA GLU A 117 -11.78 35.07 10.07
C GLU A 117 -12.87 35.92 10.74
N GLY A 118 -14.00 35.31 11.13
CA GLY A 118 -15.04 35.99 11.90
C GLY A 118 -14.56 36.46 13.28
N ILE A 119 -13.63 35.72 13.91
CA ILE A 119 -13.02 36.13 15.19
C ILE A 119 -12.14 37.37 15.00
N LEU A 120 -11.37 37.44 13.92
CA LEU A 120 -10.53 38.61 13.63
C LEU A 120 -11.38 39.86 13.40
N ALA A 121 -12.50 39.74 12.68
CA ALA A 121 -13.45 40.84 12.51
C ALA A 121 -14.09 41.28 13.84
N LYS A 122 -14.41 40.34 14.73
CA LYS A 122 -14.88 40.67 16.09
C LYS A 122 -13.80 41.39 16.91
N ASN A 123 -12.54 40.94 16.81
CA ASN A 123 -11.43 41.58 17.50
C ASN A 123 -11.27 43.04 17.06
N GLU A 124 -11.33 43.31 15.75
CA GLU A 124 -11.24 44.67 15.21
C GLU A 124 -12.29 45.60 15.83
N LEU A 125 -13.58 45.23 15.74
CA LEU A 125 -14.70 45.99 16.31
C LEU A 125 -14.61 46.17 17.83
N TRP A 126 -14.04 45.18 18.54
CA TRP A 126 -13.83 45.27 19.97
C TRP A 126 -12.68 46.22 20.30
N THR A 127 -11.58 46.17 19.55
CA THR A 127 -10.40 47.02 19.81
C THR A 127 -10.69 48.51 19.58
N GLU A 128 -11.52 48.85 18.59
CA GLU A 128 -11.95 50.25 18.34
C GLU A 128 -12.67 50.88 19.54
N LYS A 129 -13.38 50.06 20.34
CA LYS A 129 -14.20 50.54 21.45
C LYS A 129 -13.44 50.55 22.78
N ASN A 130 -12.55 49.59 22.98
CA ASN A 130 -11.99 49.28 24.29
C ASN A 130 -10.50 49.65 24.44
N ILE A 131 -9.78 49.88 23.34
CA ILE A 131 -8.35 50.23 23.37
C ILE A 131 -8.18 51.71 23.05
N GLN A 132 -7.69 52.48 24.03
CA GLN A 132 -7.43 53.92 23.87
C GLN A 132 -5.99 54.21 23.40
N SER A 133 -5.08 53.26 23.60
CA SER A 133 -3.66 53.40 23.25
C SER A 133 -3.45 53.18 21.74
N GLU A 134 -3.09 54.26 21.04
CA GLU A 134 -2.80 54.23 19.59
C GLU A 134 -1.69 53.22 19.24
N LYS A 135 -0.64 53.14 20.07
CA LYS A 135 0.48 52.21 19.84
C LYS A 135 0.01 50.75 19.84
N ILE A 136 -0.90 50.41 20.73
CA ILE A 136 -1.38 49.05 20.93
C ILE A 136 -2.45 48.71 19.90
N TYR A 137 -3.30 49.68 19.56
CA TYR A 137 -4.20 49.55 18.44
C TYR A 137 -3.45 49.20 17.15
N GLN A 138 -2.33 49.87 16.87
CA GLN A 138 -1.45 49.55 15.73
C GLN A 138 -0.80 48.17 15.84
N GLU A 139 -0.39 47.75 17.04
CA GLU A 139 0.17 46.40 17.27
C GLU A 139 -0.86 45.30 16.99
N LEU A 140 -2.07 45.45 17.52
CA LEU A 140 -3.19 44.53 17.28
C LEU A 140 -3.59 44.51 15.80
N SER A 141 -3.61 45.66 15.14
CA SER A 141 -3.85 45.77 13.70
C SER A 141 -2.82 44.98 12.88
N LYS A 142 -1.53 45.08 13.19
CA LYS A 142 -0.47 44.29 12.53
C LYS A 142 -0.61 42.79 12.77
N LEU A 143 -0.98 42.39 13.99
CA LEU A 143 -1.25 40.98 14.28
C LEU A 143 -2.46 40.47 13.48
N ARG A 144 -3.52 41.30 13.33
CA ARG A 144 -4.71 40.94 12.55
C ARG A 144 -4.39 40.77 11.08
N GLU A 145 -3.65 41.70 10.49
CA GLU A 145 -3.18 41.59 9.11
C GLU A 145 -2.40 40.29 8.88
N ARG A 146 -1.45 39.99 9.78
CA ARG A 146 -0.67 38.75 9.71
C ARG A 146 -1.54 37.49 9.83
N ALA A 147 -2.54 37.50 10.71
CA ALA A 147 -3.47 36.39 10.87
C ALA A 147 -4.38 36.23 9.63
N LEU A 148 -4.84 37.34 9.04
CA LEU A 148 -5.62 37.34 7.80
C LEU A 148 -4.81 36.75 6.64
N ASP A 149 -3.54 37.14 6.49
CA ASP A 149 -2.66 36.60 5.46
C ASP A 149 -2.50 35.08 5.59
N LEU A 150 -2.30 34.58 6.81
CA LEU A 150 -2.23 33.15 7.10
C LEU A 150 -3.53 32.44 6.73
N ILE A 151 -4.69 32.96 7.13
CA ILE A 151 -5.99 32.37 6.82
C ILE A 151 -6.24 32.35 5.31
N GLN A 152 -5.90 33.43 4.60
CA GLN A 152 -6.05 33.49 3.15
C GLN A 152 -5.16 32.45 2.45
N ALA A 153 -3.91 32.30 2.89
CA ALA A 153 -3.03 31.24 2.40
C ALA A 153 -3.62 29.85 2.70
N GLY A 154 -4.06 29.62 3.93
CA GLY A 154 -4.69 28.36 4.33
C GLY A 154 -5.95 28.02 3.53
N LYS A 155 -6.81 29.00 3.25
CA LYS A 155 -8.01 28.83 2.41
C LYS A 155 -7.65 28.48 0.96
N LYS A 156 -6.64 29.16 0.38
CA LYS A 156 -6.16 28.85 -0.97
C LYS A 156 -5.61 27.42 -1.03
N ALA A 157 -4.83 27.02 -0.02
CA ALA A 157 -4.32 25.66 0.09
C ALA A 157 -5.43 24.61 0.23
N ASP A 158 -6.48 24.89 1.03
CA ASP A 158 -7.62 23.99 1.21
C ASP A 158 -8.46 23.84 -0.07
N ILE A 159 -8.67 24.93 -0.82
CA ILE A 159 -9.34 24.89 -2.14
C ILE A 159 -8.53 24.03 -3.12
N ALA A 160 -7.24 24.32 -3.27
CA ALA A 160 -6.36 23.56 -4.16
C ALA A 160 -6.28 22.07 -3.76
N LYS A 161 -6.30 21.78 -2.45
CA LYS A 161 -6.36 20.41 -1.93
C LYS A 161 -7.67 19.73 -2.33
N SER A 162 -8.80 20.42 -2.17
CA SER A 162 -10.11 19.89 -2.54
C SER A 162 -10.22 19.58 -4.04
N GLU A 163 -9.61 20.41 -4.89
CA GLU A 163 -9.53 20.18 -6.35
C GLU A 163 -8.76 18.90 -6.67
N LEU A 164 -7.65 18.64 -5.96
CA LEU A 164 -6.83 17.44 -6.13
C LEU A 164 -7.40 16.19 -5.47
N SER A 165 -8.41 16.29 -4.60
CA SER A 165 -8.92 15.15 -3.82
C SER A 165 -9.42 14.03 -4.72
N THR A 166 -10.23 14.37 -5.73
CA THR A 166 -10.82 13.36 -6.63
C THR A 166 -9.75 12.69 -7.50
N GLU A 167 -8.79 13.45 -7.99
CA GLU A 167 -7.65 12.92 -8.75
C GLU A 167 -6.78 12.01 -7.89
N ASN A 168 -6.48 12.41 -6.65
CA ASN A 168 -5.70 11.61 -5.70
C ASN A 168 -6.37 10.26 -5.41
N ASP A 169 -7.69 10.25 -5.17
CA ASP A 169 -8.45 9.03 -4.92
C ASP A 169 -8.48 8.11 -6.15
N ASN A 170 -8.66 8.70 -7.34
CA ASN A 170 -8.63 7.98 -8.61
C ASN A 170 -7.25 7.35 -8.87
N LEU A 171 -6.17 8.08 -8.67
CA LEU A 171 -4.82 7.55 -8.85
C LEU A 171 -4.50 6.46 -7.82
N ASN A 172 -4.99 6.59 -6.60
CA ASN A 172 -4.82 5.55 -5.59
C ASN A 172 -5.57 4.26 -5.95
N SER A 173 -6.81 4.37 -6.47
CA SER A 173 -7.58 3.21 -6.92
C SER A 173 -6.93 2.51 -8.13
N ILE A 174 -6.46 3.27 -9.12
CA ILE A 174 -5.71 2.76 -10.28
C ILE A 174 -4.43 2.06 -9.84
N TRP A 175 -3.70 2.63 -8.87
CA TRP A 175 -2.52 1.99 -8.33
C TRP A 175 -2.84 0.65 -7.64
N LEU A 176 -3.88 0.60 -6.81
CA LEU A 176 -4.32 -0.65 -6.17
C LEU A 176 -4.69 -1.72 -7.19
N GLU A 177 -5.40 -1.34 -8.25
CA GLU A 177 -5.76 -2.25 -9.33
C GLU A 177 -4.51 -2.79 -10.04
N ASN A 178 -3.60 -1.92 -10.48
CA ASN A 178 -2.36 -2.31 -11.15
C ASN A 178 -1.47 -3.18 -10.26
N GLU A 179 -1.36 -2.86 -8.98
CA GLU A 179 -0.58 -3.65 -8.03
C GLU A 179 -1.23 -5.02 -7.79
N SER A 180 -2.56 -5.11 -7.76
CA SER A 180 -3.28 -6.39 -7.71
C SER A 180 -3.02 -7.23 -8.96
N HIS A 181 -3.00 -6.60 -10.14
CA HIS A 181 -2.75 -7.24 -11.42
C HIS A 181 -1.32 -7.77 -11.48
N ARG A 182 -0.34 -6.96 -11.07
CA ARG A 182 1.08 -7.35 -10.97
C ARG A 182 1.27 -8.58 -10.10
N ARG A 183 0.62 -8.64 -8.93
CA ARG A 183 0.70 -9.83 -8.04
C ARG A 183 0.09 -11.07 -8.68
N ARG A 184 -1.00 -10.94 -9.43
CA ARG A 184 -1.62 -12.05 -10.18
C ARG A 184 -0.68 -12.57 -11.26
N CYS A 185 -0.07 -11.68 -12.06
CA CYS A 185 0.93 -12.05 -13.06
C CYS A 185 2.16 -12.73 -12.43
N GLU A 186 2.69 -12.18 -11.34
CA GLU A 186 3.80 -12.79 -10.59
C GLU A 186 3.46 -14.21 -10.11
N SER A 187 2.26 -14.39 -9.55
CA SER A 187 1.78 -15.70 -9.08
C SER A 187 1.66 -16.71 -10.22
N ARG A 188 1.10 -16.30 -11.37
CA ARG A 188 1.00 -17.15 -12.57
C ARG A 188 2.37 -17.54 -13.10
N TYR A 189 3.27 -16.57 -13.24
CA TYR A 189 4.64 -16.80 -13.69
C TYR A 189 5.39 -17.75 -12.76
N THR A 190 5.35 -17.51 -11.44
CA THR A 190 6.05 -18.36 -10.47
C THR A 190 5.50 -19.79 -10.41
N LYS A 191 4.18 -19.98 -10.54
CA LYS A 191 3.57 -21.31 -10.66
C LYS A 191 4.04 -22.03 -11.93
N LEU A 192 4.03 -21.33 -13.06
CA LEU A 192 4.45 -21.92 -14.35
C LEU A 192 5.93 -22.26 -14.35
N LYS A 193 6.77 -21.37 -13.81
CA LYS A 193 8.20 -21.61 -13.64
C LYS A 193 8.49 -22.83 -12.78
N ARG A 194 7.79 -23.00 -11.66
CA ARG A 194 7.90 -24.23 -10.84
C ARG A 194 7.46 -25.46 -11.60
N SER A 195 6.37 -25.37 -12.38
CA SER A 195 5.91 -26.48 -13.22
C SER A 195 6.94 -26.87 -14.30
N ASP A 196 7.66 -25.89 -14.86
CA ASP A 196 8.77 -26.12 -15.80
C ASP A 196 9.94 -26.84 -15.11
N GLU A 197 10.39 -26.35 -13.96
CA GLU A 197 11.43 -26.98 -13.14
C GLU A 197 11.06 -28.42 -12.73
N GLU A 198 9.82 -28.63 -12.27
CA GLU A 198 9.29 -29.96 -11.91
C GLU A 198 9.20 -30.90 -13.12
N THR A 199 8.85 -30.38 -14.29
CA THR A 199 8.75 -31.17 -15.53
C THR A 199 10.13 -31.60 -16.02
N LYS A 200 11.12 -30.71 -15.99
CA LYS A 200 12.52 -31.03 -16.31
C LYS A 200 13.08 -32.09 -15.38
N ALA A 201 12.94 -31.91 -14.07
CA ALA A 201 13.37 -32.89 -13.08
C ALA A 201 12.66 -34.25 -13.25
N ALA A 202 11.37 -34.24 -13.61
CA ALA A 202 10.63 -35.47 -13.88
C ALA A 202 11.14 -36.20 -15.13
N VAL A 203 11.42 -35.49 -16.22
CA VAL A 203 11.99 -36.09 -17.44
C VAL A 203 13.36 -36.70 -17.15
N GLU A 204 14.25 -35.98 -16.46
CA GLU A 204 15.56 -36.50 -16.03
C GLU A 204 15.41 -37.77 -15.17
N PHE A 205 14.50 -37.74 -14.18
CA PHE A 205 14.24 -38.88 -13.31
C PHE A 205 13.71 -40.09 -14.08
N TRP A 206 12.66 -39.93 -14.88
CA TRP A 206 12.01 -41.05 -15.57
C TRP A 206 12.87 -41.60 -16.71
N SER A 207 13.60 -40.74 -17.44
CA SER A 207 14.57 -41.20 -18.45
C SER A 207 15.68 -42.03 -17.81
N SER A 208 16.25 -41.57 -16.69
CA SER A 208 17.22 -42.35 -15.92
C SER A 208 16.61 -43.65 -15.38
N LYS A 209 15.36 -43.61 -14.91
CA LYS A 209 14.74 -44.77 -14.26
C LYS A 209 14.37 -45.86 -15.25
N ILE A 210 13.88 -45.51 -16.44
CA ILE A 210 13.61 -46.46 -17.55
C ILE A 210 14.89 -47.15 -18.03
N ASN A 211 16.03 -46.46 -18.00
CA ASN A 211 17.34 -47.03 -18.33
C ASN A 211 17.93 -47.89 -17.19
N SER A 212 17.31 -47.88 -16.01
CA SER A 212 17.70 -48.65 -14.83
C SER A 212 16.58 -49.64 -14.44
N ASP A 213 16.76 -50.41 -13.37
CA ASP A 213 15.68 -51.24 -12.83
C ASP A 213 14.74 -50.42 -11.92
N PHE A 214 13.47 -50.83 -11.84
CA PHE A 214 12.44 -50.29 -10.95
C PHE A 214 12.52 -50.84 -9.51
N GLU A 215 13.49 -51.71 -9.19
CA GLU A 215 13.65 -52.35 -7.86
C GLU A 215 13.48 -51.38 -6.68
N ASP A 216 14.15 -50.22 -6.68
CA ASP A 216 14.04 -49.24 -5.57
C ASP A 216 12.60 -48.77 -5.33
N LEU A 217 11.83 -48.57 -6.40
CA LEU A 217 10.44 -48.13 -6.32
C LEU A 217 9.54 -49.26 -5.82
N LEU A 218 9.84 -50.50 -6.20
CA LEU A 218 9.14 -51.70 -5.71
C LEU A 218 9.44 -51.94 -4.22
N LEU A 219 10.69 -51.72 -3.77
CA LEU A 219 11.07 -51.78 -2.36
C LEU A 219 10.37 -50.69 -1.55
N ASP A 220 10.33 -49.46 -2.08
CA ASP A 220 9.60 -48.35 -1.46
C ASP A 220 8.09 -48.62 -1.38
N ALA A 221 7.50 -49.20 -2.43
CA ALA A 221 6.08 -49.56 -2.46
C ALA A 221 5.76 -50.63 -1.40
N LYS A 222 6.57 -51.70 -1.32
CA LYS A 222 6.42 -52.74 -0.28
C LYS A 222 6.55 -52.15 1.12
N ARG A 223 7.58 -51.33 1.36
CA ARG A 223 7.79 -50.67 2.65
C ARG A 223 6.58 -49.86 3.10
N VAL A 224 5.94 -49.12 2.20
CA VAL A 224 4.73 -48.35 2.52
C VAL A 224 3.52 -49.26 2.73
N ALA A 225 3.38 -50.31 1.92
CA ALA A 225 2.30 -51.31 2.06
C ALA A 225 2.38 -52.05 3.41
N ASP A 226 3.59 -52.33 3.90
CA ASP A 226 3.85 -52.96 5.19
C ASP A 226 3.68 -52.00 6.39
N GLY A 227 3.19 -50.77 6.16
CA GLY A 227 2.97 -49.76 7.20
C GLY A 227 4.20 -48.91 7.56
N GLY A 228 5.28 -49.04 6.80
CA GLY A 228 6.49 -48.21 6.95
C GLY A 228 6.30 -46.75 6.51
N PRO A 229 7.25 -45.85 6.87
CA PRO A 229 7.15 -44.43 6.54
C PRO A 229 7.16 -44.18 5.03
N SER A 230 6.56 -43.10 4.53
CA SER A 230 6.70 -42.73 3.10
C SER A 230 8.09 -42.18 2.76
N SER A 231 8.52 -42.27 1.50
CA SER A 231 9.79 -41.66 1.04
C SER A 231 9.83 -40.15 1.30
N ARG A 232 8.67 -39.47 1.23
CA ARG A 232 8.53 -38.05 1.58
C ARG A 232 8.76 -37.78 3.07
N TYR A 233 8.30 -38.67 3.94
CA TYR A 233 8.57 -38.58 5.38
C TYR A 233 10.06 -38.76 5.68
N LEU A 234 10.70 -39.76 5.08
CA LEU A 234 12.15 -39.97 5.22
C LEU A 234 12.98 -38.78 4.73
N MET A 235 12.62 -38.19 3.57
CA MET A 235 13.29 -36.99 3.06
C MET A 235 13.19 -35.81 4.04
N LYS A 236 12.05 -35.63 4.71
CA LYS A 236 11.89 -34.57 5.72
C LYS A 236 12.75 -34.81 6.96
N GLN A 237 12.94 -36.07 7.36
CA GLN A 237 13.82 -36.41 8.48
C GLN A 237 15.30 -36.21 8.16
N LYS A 238 15.73 -36.51 6.92
CA LYS A 238 17.12 -36.35 6.47
C LYS A 238 17.56 -34.87 6.34
N ASN A 239 16.63 -33.92 6.22
CA ASN A 239 16.91 -32.49 6.08
C ASN A 239 16.27 -31.64 7.20
N PRO A 240 16.76 -31.73 8.46
CA PRO A 240 16.15 -31.06 9.61
C PRO A 240 16.26 -29.53 9.56
N ILE A 241 17.20 -28.97 8.78
CA ILE A 241 17.53 -27.54 8.74
C ILE A 241 16.40 -26.67 8.14
N LYS A 242 15.56 -27.21 7.24
CA LYS A 242 14.41 -26.48 6.67
C LYS A 242 13.19 -26.42 7.61
N ASN A 243 13.09 -27.30 8.60
CA ASN A 243 11.94 -27.35 9.52
C ASN A 243 12.03 -26.34 10.67
N ARG A 244 13.22 -25.79 10.97
CA ARG A 244 13.40 -24.76 12.03
C ARG A 244 13.02 -23.33 11.60
N ARG A 245 12.79 -23.06 10.30
CA ARG A 245 12.45 -21.71 9.79
C ARG A 245 10.94 -21.46 9.60
N ARG A 246 10.09 -22.40 10.03
CA ARG A 246 8.62 -22.33 9.91
C ARG A 246 7.89 -22.46 11.27
N GLN A 247 8.63 -22.36 12.37
CA GLN A 247 8.07 -22.14 13.71
C GLN A 247 8.28 -20.70 14.10
#